data_AF-A0A3S3MR65-F1
#
_entry.id   AF-A0A3S3MR65-F1
#
_cell.length_a   1.000
_cell.length_b   1.000
_cell.length_c   1.000
_cell.angle_alpha   90.00
_cell.angle_beta   90.00
_cell.angle_gamma   90.00
#
_symmetry.space_group_name_H-M   'P 1'
#
loop_
_entity.id
_entity.type
_entity.pdbx_description
1 polymer ?
#
loop_
_entity_poly.entity_id
_entity_poly.type
_entity_poly.pdbx_seq_one_letter_code
_entity_poly.pdbx_strand_id
1 'polypeptide(L)'
;MCTFEAELALLLRIGHNYGKLGTQVLFSMGALEHLASCKMVGLQIKGSFRLADAKVHKDVSVDIDKQRIINSPILRFVCCLTSLVDSSDFLEVKDKIVHQIIDLVKAHQSFFDQVLREDISEADDLTLEQISLVVAILSKASILARWNDEYGFIQGLFGMMRGLFSLDIGAFSSIEPHENHKKSELILFRLSFSLCTYLYFLVAKKALRLQVSDAPGDYHMSGGGPQPTLSLLVSLLSSVRTALERVAEEKSLLLNKIQDINELSRQEVDEIINVCKRQECVSPSDNIRKRRYIAMVEMCRVAGNRDQLTTLLLQLAEQVLNILLIHFQESTAITKSSVTMEMVVLGSKTDSREDISFLCGKLLPILERLELLGEDKMGQGLKVFRRLVTSLKELTIRKLAP
;
A
#
# COMPACT_ATOMS: atom_id res chain seq x y z
N MET A 1 2.74 15.16 -26.70
CA MET A 1 2.80 14.73 -25.28
C MET A 1 2.03 15.69 -24.39
N CYS A 2 2.32 16.99 -24.37
CA CYS A 2 1.61 17.96 -23.52
C CYS A 2 0.08 18.02 -23.76
N THR A 3 -0.38 17.82 -25.00
CA THR A 3 -1.83 17.75 -25.31
C THR A 3 -2.49 16.52 -24.71
N PHE A 4 -1.89 15.35 -24.89
CA PHE A 4 -2.40 14.08 -24.36
C PHE A 4 -2.38 14.03 -22.82
N GLU A 5 -1.34 14.57 -22.21
CA GLU A 5 -1.26 14.72 -20.75
C GLU A 5 -2.37 15.66 -20.22
N ALA A 6 -2.61 16.78 -20.91
CA ALA A 6 -3.69 17.71 -20.54
C ALA A 6 -5.08 17.08 -20.71
N GLU A 7 -5.29 16.28 -21.75
CA GLU A 7 -6.53 15.52 -21.97
C GLU A 7 -6.75 14.50 -20.85
N LEU A 8 -5.75 13.69 -20.50
CA LEU A 8 -5.84 12.74 -19.38
C LEU A 8 -6.07 13.45 -18.04
N ALA A 9 -5.41 14.59 -17.81
CA ALA A 9 -5.62 15.40 -16.62
C ALA A 9 -7.06 15.93 -16.55
N LEU A 10 -7.66 16.31 -17.68
CA LEU A 10 -9.07 16.70 -17.75
C LEU A 10 -9.99 15.52 -17.40
N LEU A 11 -9.74 14.34 -17.98
CA LEU A 11 -10.53 13.13 -17.68
C LEU A 11 -10.44 12.74 -16.21
N LEU A 12 -9.23 12.77 -15.63
CA LEU A 12 -9.01 12.57 -14.20
C LEU A 12 -9.76 13.58 -13.34
N ARG A 13 -9.75 14.85 -13.74
CA ARG A 13 -10.48 15.91 -13.03
C ARG A 13 -11.99 15.69 -13.09
N ILE A 14 -12.52 15.20 -14.21
CA ILE A 14 -13.94 14.83 -14.33
C ILE A 14 -14.27 13.70 -13.35
N GLY A 15 -13.47 12.62 -13.33
CA GLY A 15 -13.67 11.49 -12.43
C GLY A 15 -13.58 11.89 -10.94
N HIS A 16 -12.60 12.72 -10.58
CA HIS A 16 -12.41 13.15 -9.20
C HIS A 16 -13.43 14.20 -8.74
N ASN A 17 -13.73 15.22 -9.54
CA ASN A 17 -14.61 16.31 -9.12
C ASN A 17 -16.09 15.93 -9.15
N TYR A 18 -16.49 15.07 -10.08
CA TYR A 18 -17.89 14.62 -10.21
C TYR A 18 -18.12 13.21 -9.63
N GLY A 19 -17.08 12.61 -9.02
CA GLY A 19 -17.15 11.33 -8.31
C GLY A 19 -17.75 10.21 -9.16
N LYS A 20 -18.62 9.40 -8.54
CA LYS A 20 -19.27 8.23 -9.17
C LYS A 20 -19.89 8.56 -10.53
N LEU A 21 -20.64 9.66 -10.64
CA LEU A 21 -21.32 10.04 -11.88
C LEU A 21 -20.34 10.40 -12.99
N GLY A 22 -19.30 11.18 -12.68
CA GLY A 22 -18.25 11.52 -13.65
C GLY A 22 -17.54 10.27 -14.18
N THR A 23 -17.13 9.40 -13.27
CA THR A 23 -16.46 8.15 -13.61
C THR A 23 -17.38 7.20 -14.40
N GLN A 24 -18.68 7.14 -14.09
CA GLN A 24 -19.67 6.35 -14.86
C GLN A 24 -19.83 6.86 -16.29
N VAL A 25 -19.88 8.18 -16.49
CA VAL A 25 -19.95 8.77 -17.84
C VAL A 25 -18.72 8.38 -18.65
N LEU A 26 -17.53 8.54 -18.07
CA LEU A 26 -16.27 8.18 -18.73
C LEU A 26 -16.22 6.68 -19.07
N PHE A 27 -16.68 5.82 -18.17
CA PHE A 27 -16.80 4.39 -18.44
C PHE A 27 -17.79 4.10 -19.58
N SER A 28 -18.97 4.75 -19.58
CA SER A 28 -19.99 4.56 -20.63
C SER A 28 -19.55 5.05 -22.02
N MET A 29 -18.59 5.98 -22.06
CA MET A 29 -17.95 6.44 -23.30
C MET A 29 -16.90 5.45 -23.85
N GLY A 30 -16.73 4.28 -23.24
CA GLY A 30 -15.78 3.26 -23.70
C GLY A 30 -14.33 3.57 -23.36
N ALA A 31 -14.07 4.37 -22.31
CA ALA A 31 -12.71 4.82 -21.99
C ALA A 31 -11.70 3.67 -21.79
N LEU A 32 -12.10 2.57 -21.13
CA LEU A 32 -11.23 1.40 -20.95
C LEU A 32 -10.99 0.64 -22.25
N GLU A 33 -12.02 0.50 -23.09
CA GLU A 33 -11.95 -0.16 -24.39
C GLU A 33 -10.99 0.61 -25.33
N HIS A 34 -11.10 1.94 -25.33
CA HIS A 34 -10.17 2.80 -26.06
C HIS A 34 -8.73 2.64 -25.57
N LEU A 35 -8.49 2.64 -24.25
CA LEU A 35 -7.15 2.43 -23.69
C LEU A 35 -6.59 1.03 -23.98
N ALA A 36 -7.43 -0.01 -23.99
CA ALA A 36 -7.03 -1.37 -24.35
C ALA A 36 -6.69 -1.48 -25.85
N SER A 37 -7.46 -0.81 -26.71
CA SER A 37 -7.27 -0.81 -28.18
C SER A 37 -6.09 0.04 -28.64
N CYS A 38 -5.74 1.08 -27.87
CA CYS A 38 -4.55 1.86 -28.09
C CYS A 38 -3.35 0.92 -27.94
N LYS A 39 -2.68 0.61 -29.06
CA LYS A 39 -1.28 0.15 -29.06
C LYS A 39 -0.46 1.30 -28.50
N MET A 40 -0.50 1.48 -27.19
CA MET A 40 0.21 2.55 -26.53
C MET A 40 1.69 2.33 -26.80
N VAL A 41 2.22 3.17 -27.69
CA VAL A 41 3.63 3.26 -28.03
C VAL A 41 4.47 3.47 -26.76
N GLY A 42 3.85 3.93 -25.66
CA GLY A 42 4.45 4.11 -24.33
C GLY A 42 4.35 2.94 -23.32
N LEU A 43 3.69 1.82 -23.62
CA LEU A 43 3.68 0.63 -22.72
C LEU A 43 4.49 -0.56 -23.25
N GLN A 44 4.96 -0.49 -24.51
CA GLN A 44 5.96 -1.41 -25.02
C GLN A 44 7.36 -0.88 -24.68
N ILE A 45 7.84 -1.17 -23.47
CA ILE A 45 9.25 -0.93 -23.14
C ILE A 45 10.06 -2.01 -23.85
N LYS A 46 10.61 -1.68 -25.02
CA LYS A 46 11.55 -2.54 -25.71
C LYS A 46 12.92 -2.41 -25.04
N GLY A 47 13.18 -3.25 -24.05
CA GLY A 47 14.53 -3.68 -23.69
C GLY A 47 15.18 -3.05 -22.45
N SER A 48 15.23 -3.87 -21.39
CA SER A 48 16.30 -3.99 -20.39
C SER A 48 16.62 -2.80 -19.46
N PHE A 49 16.22 -2.94 -18.20
CA PHE A 49 16.84 -2.23 -17.07
C PHE A 49 18.18 -2.82 -16.62
N ARG A 50 18.75 -3.80 -17.33
CA ARG A 50 20.05 -4.40 -16.99
C ARG A 50 20.85 -4.74 -18.23
N LEU A 51 21.64 -3.80 -18.72
CA LEU A 51 22.94 -4.16 -19.29
C LEU A 51 23.91 -3.00 -19.13
N ALA A 52 24.96 -3.26 -18.35
CA ALA A 52 26.16 -2.46 -18.33
C ALA A 52 26.72 -2.36 -19.75
N ASP A 53 26.69 -1.17 -20.34
CA ASP A 53 27.83 -0.68 -21.11
C ASP A 53 27.77 0.85 -21.25
N ALA A 54 28.78 1.48 -20.65
CA ALA A 54 28.90 2.92 -20.54
C ALA A 54 29.29 3.52 -21.90
N LYS A 55 28.31 3.87 -22.74
CA LYS A 55 28.47 4.90 -23.81
C LYS A 55 27.21 5.39 -24.54
N VAL A 56 26.00 4.86 -24.27
CA VAL A 56 24.74 5.28 -24.95
C VAL A 56 23.73 5.89 -23.96
N HIS A 57 24.20 6.73 -23.02
CA HIS A 57 23.45 6.98 -21.78
C HIS A 57 22.57 8.24 -21.74
N LYS A 58 22.64 9.15 -22.72
CA LYS A 58 21.94 10.44 -22.65
C LYS A 58 20.60 10.52 -23.41
N ASP A 59 20.45 9.88 -24.57
CA ASP A 59 19.19 9.97 -25.33
C ASP A 59 18.16 8.90 -24.93
N VAL A 60 18.61 7.71 -24.49
CA VAL A 60 17.73 6.62 -24.06
C VAL A 60 17.12 6.87 -22.68
N SER A 61 17.86 7.52 -21.76
CA SER A 61 17.37 7.87 -20.42
C SER A 61 16.26 8.93 -20.48
N VAL A 62 16.41 9.93 -21.36
CA VAL A 62 15.43 11.00 -21.56
C VAL A 62 14.10 10.49 -22.16
N ASP A 63 14.14 9.43 -22.97
CA ASP A 63 12.93 8.84 -23.56
C ASP A 63 12.18 7.93 -22.56
N ILE A 64 12.92 7.18 -21.73
CA ILE A 64 12.36 6.35 -20.65
C ILE A 64 11.64 7.21 -19.59
N ASP A 65 12.22 8.36 -19.22
CA ASP A 65 11.60 9.27 -18.24
C ASP A 65 10.32 9.90 -18.80
N LYS A 66 10.29 10.26 -20.09
CA LYS A 66 9.08 10.77 -20.76
C LYS A 66 7.97 9.72 -20.86
N GLN A 67 8.34 8.46 -21.07
CA GLN A 67 7.41 7.34 -21.12
C GLN A 67 6.80 7.04 -19.74
N ARG A 68 7.59 7.08 -18.66
CA ARG A 68 7.09 6.96 -17.28
C ARG A 68 6.16 8.12 -16.90
N ILE A 69 6.45 9.35 -17.34
CA ILE A 69 5.59 10.51 -17.08
C ILE A 69 4.19 10.33 -17.70
N ILE A 70 4.06 9.68 -18.85
CA ILE A 70 2.75 9.41 -19.48
C ILE A 70 2.02 8.25 -18.80
N ASN A 71 2.74 7.21 -18.36
CA ASN A 71 2.13 6.01 -17.81
C ASN A 71 1.41 6.30 -16.48
N SER A 72 1.96 7.16 -15.62
CA SER A 72 1.34 7.48 -14.32
C SER A 72 -0.06 8.10 -14.45
N PRO A 73 -0.31 9.16 -15.24
CA PRO A 73 -1.66 9.68 -15.51
C PRO A 73 -2.65 8.62 -16.01
N ILE A 74 -2.21 7.72 -16.88
CA ILE A 74 -3.07 6.65 -17.41
C ILE A 74 -3.42 5.66 -16.31
N LEU A 75 -2.44 5.20 -15.54
CA LEU A 75 -2.68 4.30 -14.41
C LEU A 75 -3.57 4.95 -13.34
N ARG A 76 -3.39 6.24 -13.05
CA ARG A 76 -4.31 6.99 -12.18
C ARG A 76 -5.72 6.98 -12.75
N PHE A 77 -5.87 7.14 -14.06
CA PHE A 77 -7.17 7.18 -14.71
C PHE A 77 -7.85 5.80 -14.71
N VAL A 78 -7.13 4.74 -15.02
CA VAL A 78 -7.62 3.36 -14.89
C VAL A 78 -7.99 3.07 -13.44
N CYS A 79 -7.14 3.42 -12.48
CA CYS A 79 -7.44 3.24 -11.05
C CYS A 79 -8.68 4.04 -10.61
N CYS A 80 -8.90 5.24 -11.16
CA CYS A 80 -10.12 6.02 -10.95
C CYS A 80 -11.35 5.26 -11.45
N LEU A 81 -11.30 4.69 -12.66
CA LEU A 81 -12.38 3.86 -13.21
C LEU A 81 -12.61 2.59 -12.38
N THR A 82 -11.56 1.97 -11.86
CA THR A 82 -11.66 0.80 -10.96
C THR A 82 -12.43 1.12 -9.68
N SER A 83 -12.48 2.38 -9.21
CA SER A 83 -13.29 2.76 -8.04
C SER A 83 -14.80 2.55 -8.25
N LEU A 84 -15.27 2.48 -9.50
CA LEU A 84 -16.67 2.20 -9.80
C LEU A 84 -17.11 0.83 -9.30
N VAL A 85 -16.19 -0.12 -9.24
CA VAL A 85 -16.41 -1.47 -8.74
C VAL A 85 -16.92 -1.45 -7.29
N ASP A 86 -16.35 -0.61 -6.45
CA ASP A 86 -16.76 -0.49 -5.04
C ASP A 86 -18.08 0.28 -4.93
N SER A 87 -18.26 1.30 -5.78
CA SER A 87 -19.41 2.21 -5.72
C SER A 87 -20.69 1.67 -6.38
N SER A 88 -20.59 0.65 -7.22
CA SER A 88 -21.74 0.07 -7.91
C SER A 88 -22.55 -0.83 -6.97
N ASP A 89 -23.87 -0.76 -7.06
CA ASP A 89 -24.78 -1.61 -6.27
C ASP A 89 -25.12 -2.90 -7.02
N PHE A 90 -24.97 -2.90 -8.35
CA PHE A 90 -25.34 -4.01 -9.23
C PHE A 90 -24.12 -4.85 -9.60
N LEU A 91 -24.20 -6.17 -9.37
CA LEU A 91 -23.14 -7.13 -9.68
C LEU A 91 -22.82 -7.16 -11.18
N GLU A 92 -23.82 -7.13 -12.05
CA GLU A 92 -23.64 -7.12 -13.51
C GLU A 92 -22.76 -5.96 -13.98
N VAL A 93 -22.95 -4.78 -13.37
CA VAL A 93 -22.15 -3.59 -13.67
C VAL A 93 -20.72 -3.77 -13.16
N LYS A 94 -20.54 -4.35 -11.96
CA LYS A 94 -19.21 -4.67 -11.44
C LYS A 94 -18.47 -5.63 -12.34
N ASP A 95 -19.14 -6.70 -12.76
CA ASP A 95 -18.56 -7.72 -13.63
C ASP A 95 -18.17 -7.11 -14.98
N LYS A 96 -19.02 -6.27 -15.58
CA LYS A 96 -18.68 -5.58 -16.83
C LYS A 96 -17.42 -4.72 -16.69
N ILE A 97 -17.32 -3.92 -15.62
CA ILE A 97 -16.15 -3.07 -15.36
C ILE A 97 -14.90 -3.93 -15.19
N VAL A 98 -15.00 -4.99 -14.38
CA VAL A 98 -13.89 -5.91 -14.11
C VAL A 98 -13.41 -6.60 -15.38
N HIS A 99 -14.31 -7.07 -16.24
CA HIS A 99 -13.93 -7.67 -17.52
C HIS A 99 -13.16 -6.69 -18.41
N GLN A 100 -13.60 -5.43 -18.52
CA GLN A 100 -12.88 -4.42 -19.31
C GLN A 100 -11.50 -4.09 -18.73
N ILE A 101 -11.35 -4.08 -17.40
CA ILE A 101 -10.05 -3.91 -16.74
C ILE A 101 -9.14 -5.10 -17.09
N ILE A 102 -9.65 -6.32 -17.05
CA ILE A 102 -8.87 -7.51 -17.41
C ILE A 102 -8.44 -7.45 -18.87
N ASP A 103 -9.33 -7.08 -19.78
CA ASP A 103 -9.01 -6.95 -21.21
C ASP A 103 -7.90 -5.91 -21.44
N LEU A 104 -7.93 -4.80 -20.69
CA LEU A 104 -6.85 -3.81 -20.69
C LEU A 104 -5.54 -4.39 -20.15
N VAL A 105 -5.57 -5.10 -19.02
CA VAL A 105 -4.36 -5.72 -18.44
C VAL A 105 -3.78 -6.75 -19.41
N LYS A 106 -4.61 -7.57 -20.05
CA LYS A 106 -4.21 -8.55 -21.07
C LYS A 106 -3.59 -7.88 -22.29
N ALA A 107 -4.19 -6.80 -22.77
CA ALA A 107 -3.67 -6.04 -23.91
C ALA A 107 -2.27 -5.45 -23.63
N HIS A 108 -1.97 -5.14 -22.37
CA HIS A 108 -0.72 -4.50 -21.94
C HIS A 108 0.11 -5.36 -20.98
N GLN A 109 0.01 -6.69 -21.08
CA GLN A 109 0.59 -7.65 -20.12
C GLN A 109 2.07 -7.36 -19.78
N SER A 110 2.91 -7.12 -20.79
CA SER A 110 4.36 -6.92 -20.58
C SER A 110 4.69 -5.76 -19.65
N PHE A 111 3.87 -4.71 -19.65
CA PHE A 111 4.04 -3.58 -18.77
C PHE A 111 3.72 -3.95 -17.31
N PHE A 112 2.59 -4.63 -17.09
CA PHE A 112 2.20 -5.07 -15.75
C PHE A 112 3.23 -6.07 -15.18
N ASP A 113 3.70 -7.00 -16.00
CA ASP A 113 4.73 -7.97 -15.61
C ASP A 113 6.06 -7.28 -15.25
N GLN A 114 6.43 -6.22 -15.96
CA GLN A 114 7.64 -5.47 -15.69
C GLN A 114 7.54 -4.71 -14.36
N VAL A 115 6.45 -3.96 -14.15
CA VAL A 115 6.23 -3.19 -12.92
C VAL A 115 6.19 -4.10 -11.69
N LEU A 116 5.63 -5.31 -11.81
CA LEU A 116 5.62 -6.28 -10.70
C LEU A 116 7.00 -6.85 -10.36
N ARG A 117 7.98 -6.75 -11.26
CA ARG A 117 9.36 -7.23 -11.05
C ARG A 117 10.33 -6.14 -10.62
N GLU A 118 9.87 -4.89 -10.55
CA GLU A 118 10.71 -3.77 -10.10
C GLU A 118 11.06 -3.89 -8.62
N ASP A 119 12.29 -3.49 -8.27
CA ASP A 119 12.76 -3.50 -6.89
C ASP A 119 12.24 -2.25 -6.16
N ILE A 120 11.48 -2.48 -5.10
CA ILE A 120 10.88 -1.43 -4.28
C ILE A 120 11.96 -0.63 -3.53
N SER A 121 13.07 -1.26 -3.17
CA SER A 121 14.10 -0.64 -2.34
C SER A 121 14.90 0.45 -3.06
N GLU A 122 15.01 0.36 -4.39
CA GLU A 122 15.74 1.30 -5.25
C GLU A 122 14.80 2.23 -6.04
N ALA A 123 13.49 2.10 -5.87
CA ALA A 123 12.50 2.82 -6.66
C ALA A 123 12.39 4.30 -6.25
N ASP A 124 12.32 5.18 -7.25
CA ASP A 124 11.98 6.59 -7.04
C ASP A 124 10.47 6.80 -6.79
N ASP A 125 10.08 8.01 -6.38
CA ASP A 125 8.68 8.33 -6.05
C ASP A 125 7.70 8.05 -7.20
N LEU A 126 8.13 8.26 -8.45
CA LEU A 126 7.28 8.05 -9.62
C LEU A 126 7.07 6.54 -9.87
N THR A 127 8.13 5.76 -9.75
CA THR A 127 8.14 4.31 -9.92
C THR A 127 7.33 3.65 -8.79
N LEU A 128 7.52 4.08 -7.53
CA LEU A 128 6.70 3.63 -6.41
C LEU A 128 5.20 3.93 -6.61
N GLU A 129 4.87 5.09 -7.16
CA GLU A 129 3.49 5.41 -7.48
C GLU A 129 2.92 4.49 -8.57
N GLN A 130 3.68 4.19 -9.62
CA GLN A 130 3.27 3.26 -10.67
C GLN A 130 3.05 1.86 -10.13
N ILE A 131 3.97 1.35 -9.32
CA ILE A 131 3.84 0.07 -8.62
C ILE A 131 2.56 0.07 -7.77
N SER A 132 2.34 1.12 -6.98
CA SER A 132 1.14 1.24 -6.13
C SER A 132 -0.16 1.20 -6.94
N LEU A 133 -0.22 1.91 -8.07
CA LEU A 133 -1.39 1.93 -8.95
C LEU A 133 -1.63 0.58 -9.64
N VAL A 134 -0.58 -0.03 -10.18
CA VAL A 134 -0.65 -1.35 -10.83
C VAL A 134 -1.18 -2.40 -9.86
N VAL A 135 -0.63 -2.42 -8.65
CA VAL A 135 -1.05 -3.36 -7.61
C VAL A 135 -2.49 -3.10 -7.18
N ALA A 136 -2.90 -1.84 -7.01
CA ALA A 136 -4.29 -1.51 -6.69
C ALA A 136 -5.26 -1.98 -7.79
N ILE A 137 -4.91 -1.83 -9.06
CA ILE A 137 -5.70 -2.30 -10.20
C ILE A 137 -5.79 -3.83 -10.20
N LEU A 138 -4.64 -4.52 -10.12
CA LEU A 138 -4.57 -5.99 -10.15
C LEU A 138 -5.27 -6.62 -8.94
N SER A 139 -5.03 -6.11 -7.73
CA SER A 139 -5.68 -6.61 -6.52
C SER A 139 -7.21 -6.54 -6.63
N LYS A 140 -7.76 -5.42 -7.12
CA LYS A 140 -9.22 -5.27 -7.29
C LYS A 140 -9.77 -6.16 -8.41
N ALA A 141 -9.10 -6.22 -9.56
CA ALA A 141 -9.53 -7.07 -10.67
C ALA A 141 -9.52 -8.56 -10.30
N SER A 142 -8.44 -9.03 -9.66
CA SER A 142 -8.26 -10.43 -9.26
C SER A 142 -9.29 -10.91 -8.23
N ILE A 143 -9.70 -10.03 -7.30
CA ILE A 143 -10.72 -10.33 -6.28
C ILE A 143 -12.06 -10.71 -6.92
N LEU A 144 -12.46 -10.03 -7.99
CA LEU A 144 -13.79 -10.20 -8.58
C LEU A 144 -13.82 -11.21 -9.72
N ALA A 145 -12.75 -11.24 -10.52
CA ALA A 145 -12.70 -12.05 -11.72
C ALA A 145 -12.41 -13.54 -11.48
N ARG A 146 -12.00 -13.93 -10.26
CA ARG A 146 -11.46 -15.27 -9.96
C ARG A 146 -10.39 -15.68 -10.98
N TRP A 147 -9.40 -14.80 -11.14
CA TRP A 147 -8.29 -14.94 -12.07
C TRP A 147 -7.66 -16.34 -12.01
N ASN A 148 -7.60 -17.07 -13.13
CA ASN A 148 -6.76 -18.27 -13.26
C ASN A 148 -5.33 -17.81 -13.61
N ASP A 149 -4.31 -18.21 -12.86
CA ASP A 149 -2.93 -17.65 -12.89
C ASP A 149 -2.13 -17.94 -14.18
N GLU A 150 -2.79 -17.98 -15.33
CA GLU A 150 -2.21 -18.19 -16.66
C GLU A 150 -1.16 -17.14 -17.02
N TYR A 151 -1.24 -15.96 -16.40
CA TYR A 151 -0.37 -14.82 -16.66
C TYR A 151 0.69 -14.58 -15.56
N GLY A 152 0.69 -15.35 -14.47
CA GLY A 152 1.69 -15.23 -13.40
C GLY A 152 1.59 -13.96 -12.53
N PHE A 153 0.54 -13.14 -12.67
CA PHE A 153 0.38 -11.93 -11.88
C PHE A 153 0.16 -12.22 -10.39
N ILE A 154 -0.45 -13.35 -10.03
CA ILE A 154 -0.61 -13.73 -8.62
C ILE A 154 0.77 -13.96 -8.00
N GLN A 155 1.67 -14.62 -8.72
CA GLN A 155 3.06 -14.80 -8.29
C GLN A 155 3.82 -13.48 -8.22
N GLY A 156 3.60 -12.56 -9.16
CA GLY A 156 4.17 -11.22 -9.10
C GLY A 156 3.73 -10.46 -7.84
N LEU A 157 2.44 -10.51 -7.49
CA LEU A 157 1.92 -9.90 -6.26
C LEU A 157 2.52 -10.56 -5.00
N PHE A 158 2.66 -11.89 -4.96
CA PHE A 158 3.30 -12.58 -3.84
C PHE A 158 4.78 -12.24 -3.70
N GLY A 159 5.52 -12.18 -4.80
CA GLY A 159 6.91 -11.72 -4.82
C GLY A 159 7.04 -10.30 -4.24
N MET A 160 6.15 -9.41 -4.64
CA MET A 160 6.10 -8.04 -4.13
C MET A 160 5.78 -7.97 -2.63
N MET A 161 4.83 -8.78 -2.15
CA MET A 161 4.52 -8.88 -0.72
C MET A 161 5.74 -9.30 0.08
N ARG A 162 6.50 -10.29 -0.40
CA ARG A 162 7.71 -10.76 0.29
C ARG A 162 8.77 -9.67 0.38
N GLY A 163 9.05 -8.99 -0.74
CA GLY A 163 9.98 -7.87 -0.77
C GLY A 163 9.55 -6.74 0.17
N LEU A 164 8.30 -6.30 0.06
CA LEU A 164 7.79 -5.16 0.81
C LEU A 164 7.65 -5.44 2.32
N PHE A 165 7.12 -6.60 2.71
CA PHE A 165 6.84 -6.91 4.12
C PHE A 165 8.10 -7.25 4.92
N SER A 166 9.22 -7.54 4.22
CA SER A 166 10.54 -7.65 4.83
C SER A 166 11.21 -6.31 5.09
N LEU A 167 10.77 -5.21 4.45
CA LEU A 167 11.36 -3.89 4.65
C LEU A 167 10.92 -3.30 6.00
N ASP A 168 11.86 -2.75 6.76
CA ASP A 168 11.52 -1.98 7.96
C ASP A 168 11.13 -0.54 7.62
N ILE A 169 9.97 -0.39 6.95
CA ILE A 169 9.45 0.88 6.44
C ILE A 169 9.39 1.94 7.56
N GLY A 170 9.10 1.52 8.80
CA GLY A 170 9.02 2.40 9.96
C GLY A 170 10.37 2.99 10.40
N ALA A 171 11.49 2.31 10.14
CA ALA A 171 12.83 2.81 10.44
C ALA A 171 13.43 3.65 9.30
N PHE A 172 13.09 3.33 8.04
CA PHE A 172 13.58 4.07 6.86
C PHE A 172 13.21 5.56 6.86
N SER A 173 12.09 5.95 7.50
CA SER A 173 11.64 7.35 7.55
C SER A 173 12.21 8.18 8.71
N SER A 174 13.04 7.60 9.58
CA SER A 174 13.58 8.24 10.79
C SER A 174 14.93 8.94 10.56
N ILE A 175 15.70 8.53 9.55
CA ILE A 175 17.14 8.85 9.45
C ILE A 175 17.40 10.24 8.81
N GLU A 176 16.51 10.76 7.96
CA GLU A 176 16.67 12.11 7.37
C GLU A 176 15.34 12.87 7.18
N PRO A 177 15.31 14.19 7.47
CA PRO A 177 14.09 15.01 7.47
C PRO A 177 13.59 15.42 6.08
N HIS A 178 14.02 14.77 4.99
CA HIS A 178 13.66 15.17 3.63
C HIS A 178 12.20 14.82 3.30
N GLU A 179 11.39 15.80 2.85
CA GLU A 179 9.97 15.59 2.48
C GLU A 179 9.78 14.49 1.42
N ASN A 180 10.77 14.23 0.56
CA ASN A 180 10.71 13.18 -0.45
C ASN A 180 10.45 11.81 0.20
N HIS A 181 11.17 11.46 1.28
CA HIS A 181 10.96 10.19 1.99
C HIS A 181 9.58 10.08 2.64
N LYS A 182 8.95 11.20 3.04
CA LYS A 182 7.60 11.19 3.65
C LYS A 182 6.52 10.89 2.61
N LYS A 183 6.72 11.32 1.36
CA LYS A 183 5.83 10.98 0.25
C LYS A 183 5.99 9.51 -0.14
N SER A 184 7.23 9.02 -0.21
CA SER A 184 7.51 7.59 -0.45
C SER A 184 6.91 6.71 0.65
N GLU A 185 7.00 7.13 1.93
CA GLU A 185 6.41 6.41 3.07
C GLU A 185 4.89 6.18 2.91
N LEU A 186 4.14 7.24 2.55
CA LEU A 186 2.70 7.12 2.32
C LEU A 186 2.39 6.15 1.17
N ILE A 187 3.19 6.17 0.11
CA ILE A 187 3.02 5.28 -1.05
C ILE A 187 3.31 3.83 -0.66
N LEU A 188 4.38 3.58 0.09
CA LEU A 188 4.74 2.24 0.57
C LEU A 188 3.64 1.64 1.46
N PHE A 189 3.12 2.39 2.42
CA PHE A 189 2.01 1.90 3.25
C PHE A 189 0.71 1.71 2.46
N ARG A 190 0.46 2.53 1.43
CA ARG A 190 -0.70 2.35 0.53
C ARG A 190 -0.57 1.09 -0.31
N LEU A 191 0.64 0.81 -0.77
CA LEU A 191 0.98 -0.43 -1.46
C LEU A 191 0.79 -1.63 -0.52
N SER A 192 1.31 -1.57 0.71
CA SER A 192 1.11 -2.61 1.72
C SER A 192 -0.37 -2.84 2.00
N PHE A 193 -1.18 -1.78 2.11
CA PHE A 193 -2.62 -1.89 2.29
C PHE A 193 -3.33 -2.58 1.13
N SER A 194 -2.97 -2.24 -0.11
CA SER A 194 -3.55 -2.85 -1.31
C SER A 194 -3.24 -4.36 -1.37
N LEU A 195 -1.98 -4.72 -1.10
CA LEU A 195 -1.52 -6.10 -1.02
C LEU A 195 -2.18 -6.87 0.13
N CYS A 196 -2.26 -6.30 1.33
CA CYS A 196 -2.93 -6.93 2.47
C CYS A 196 -4.43 -7.10 2.24
N THR A 197 -5.10 -6.17 1.56
CA THR A 197 -6.51 -6.30 1.19
C THR A 197 -6.73 -7.48 0.25
N TYR A 198 -5.86 -7.63 -0.75
CA TYR A 198 -5.86 -8.80 -1.63
C TYR A 198 -5.62 -10.10 -0.85
N LEU A 199 -4.62 -10.11 0.02
CA LEU A 199 -4.28 -11.28 0.83
C LEU A 199 -5.41 -11.67 1.79
N TYR A 200 -6.01 -10.69 2.47
CA TYR A 200 -7.16 -10.89 3.36
C TYR A 200 -8.32 -11.53 2.61
N PHE A 201 -8.62 -11.06 1.40
CA PHE A 201 -9.67 -11.65 0.59
C PHE A 201 -9.40 -13.12 0.26
N LEU A 202 -8.17 -13.46 -0.13
CA LEU A 202 -7.79 -14.85 -0.44
C LEU A 202 -7.93 -15.76 0.80
N VAL A 203 -7.47 -15.28 1.96
CA VAL A 203 -7.55 -16.02 3.23
C VAL A 203 -9.00 -16.14 3.71
N ALA A 204 -9.78 -15.06 3.70
CA ALA A 204 -11.17 -15.05 4.16
C ALA A 204 -12.07 -15.97 3.33
N LYS A 205 -11.77 -16.14 2.03
CA LYS A 205 -12.47 -17.11 1.17
C LYS A 205 -11.96 -18.54 1.30
N LYS A 206 -11.02 -18.81 2.21
CA LYS A 206 -10.33 -20.10 2.37
C LYS A 206 -9.63 -20.58 1.10
N ALA A 207 -9.28 -19.65 0.21
CA ALA A 207 -8.58 -19.95 -1.04
C ALA A 207 -7.07 -20.09 -0.84
N LEU A 208 -6.54 -19.55 0.27
CA LEU A 208 -5.11 -19.56 0.58
C LEU A 208 -4.88 -19.82 2.07
N ARG A 209 -3.91 -20.70 2.38
CA ARG A 209 -3.39 -20.88 3.73
C ARG A 209 -1.90 -20.50 3.77
N LEU A 210 -1.57 -19.52 4.60
CA LEU A 210 -0.20 -19.06 4.77
C LEU A 210 0.58 -19.97 5.72
N GLN A 211 1.82 -20.25 5.36
CA GLN A 211 2.78 -20.95 6.23
C GLN A 211 3.34 -19.98 7.28
N VAL A 212 3.75 -20.52 8.43
CA VAL A 212 4.33 -19.70 9.51
C VAL A 212 5.68 -19.11 9.11
N SER A 213 6.56 -19.91 8.52
CA SER A 213 7.89 -19.54 8.04
C SER A 213 8.21 -20.27 6.74
N ASP A 214 9.17 -19.76 5.97
CA ASP A 214 9.69 -20.46 4.80
C ASP A 214 10.32 -21.79 5.24
N ALA A 215 9.91 -22.90 4.63
CA ALA A 215 10.51 -24.20 4.89
C ALA A 215 11.93 -24.27 4.28
N PRO A 216 12.91 -24.85 4.98
CA PRO A 216 14.23 -25.11 4.41
C PRO A 216 14.09 -26.22 3.34
N GLY A 217 13.96 -25.83 2.07
CA GLY A 217 13.97 -26.79 0.95
C GLY A 217 13.18 -26.41 -0.31
N ASP A 218 12.33 -25.39 -0.30
CA ASP A 218 11.43 -25.08 -1.44
C ASP A 218 12.10 -24.22 -2.55
N TYR A 219 13.41 -24.36 -2.78
CA TYR A 219 14.10 -23.70 -3.91
C TYR A 219 13.88 -24.41 -5.26
N HIS A 220 13.18 -25.56 -5.30
CA HIS A 220 13.03 -26.39 -6.50
C HIS A 220 11.59 -26.82 -6.85
N MET A 221 10.56 -26.09 -6.41
CA MET A 221 9.21 -26.31 -6.96
C MET A 221 9.04 -25.49 -8.25
N SER A 222 9.06 -26.21 -9.37
CA SER A 222 8.81 -25.72 -10.73
C SER A 222 7.57 -24.81 -10.81
N GLY A 223 7.79 -23.52 -11.08
CA GLY A 223 6.81 -22.63 -11.73
C GLY A 223 6.02 -21.66 -10.85
N GLY A 224 6.11 -21.71 -9.52
CA GLY A 224 5.44 -20.77 -8.62
C GLY A 224 6.43 -20.04 -7.73
N GLY A 225 6.43 -18.70 -7.73
CA GLY A 225 7.15 -17.92 -6.73
C GLY A 225 6.69 -18.28 -5.30
N PRO A 226 7.53 -18.06 -4.29
CA PRO A 226 7.17 -18.43 -2.94
C PRO A 226 6.10 -17.49 -2.39
N GLN A 227 5.12 -18.05 -1.67
CA GLN A 227 3.99 -17.31 -1.06
C GLN A 227 4.47 -16.43 0.10
N PRO A 228 3.71 -15.38 0.49
CA PRO A 228 3.95 -14.66 1.73
C PRO A 228 3.69 -15.56 2.96
N THR A 229 4.39 -15.31 4.05
CA THR A 229 4.29 -16.07 5.30
C THR A 229 3.64 -15.25 6.42
N LEU A 230 3.20 -15.92 7.49
CA LEU A 230 2.73 -15.24 8.69
C LEU A 230 3.85 -14.46 9.38
N SER A 231 5.10 -14.93 9.33
CA SER A 231 6.25 -14.21 9.87
C SER A 231 6.47 -12.85 9.19
N LEU A 232 6.28 -12.77 7.86
CA LEU A 232 6.35 -11.51 7.12
C LEU A 232 5.22 -10.54 7.51
N LEU A 233 4.01 -11.05 7.75
CA LEU A 233 2.90 -10.23 8.24
C LEU A 233 3.19 -9.69 9.66
N VAL A 234 3.84 -10.47 10.52
CA VAL A 234 4.27 -9.99 11.84
C VAL A 234 5.37 -8.93 11.72
N SER A 235 6.31 -9.08 10.79
CA SER A 235 7.31 -8.04 10.48
C SER A 235 6.65 -6.74 10.01
N LEU A 236 5.72 -6.83 9.05
CA LEU A 236 4.93 -5.68 8.59
C LEU A 236 4.17 -5.01 9.74
N LEU A 237 3.50 -5.80 10.59
CA LEU A 237 2.78 -5.26 11.75
C LEU A 237 3.71 -4.53 12.72
N SER A 238 4.94 -5.01 12.90
CA SER A 238 5.97 -4.34 13.69
C SER A 238 6.33 -2.97 13.10
N SER A 239 6.56 -2.89 11.78
CA SER A 239 6.87 -1.62 11.10
C SER A 239 5.67 -0.66 11.11
N VAL A 240 4.45 -1.16 10.93
CA VAL A 240 3.21 -0.37 11.06
C VAL A 240 3.06 0.18 12.47
N ARG A 241 3.32 -0.63 13.50
CA ARG A 241 3.32 -0.20 14.90
C ARG A 241 4.34 0.92 15.14
N THR A 242 5.59 0.76 14.71
CA THR A 242 6.63 1.79 14.83
C THR A 242 6.20 3.10 14.15
N ALA A 243 5.63 3.01 12.93
CA ALA A 243 5.14 4.16 12.20
C ALA A 243 3.94 4.83 12.88
N LEU A 244 2.98 4.06 13.44
CA LEU A 244 1.84 4.60 14.17
C LEU A 244 2.27 5.44 15.36
N GLU A 245 3.20 4.92 16.18
CA GLU A 245 3.73 5.63 17.35
C GLU A 245 4.42 6.93 16.94
N ARG A 246 5.33 6.86 15.95
CA ARG A 246 6.05 8.02 15.43
C ARG A 246 5.10 9.09 14.87
N VAL A 247 4.14 8.69 14.02
CA VAL A 247 3.20 9.62 13.38
C VAL A 247 2.29 10.29 14.41
N ALA A 248 1.83 9.55 15.43
CA ALA A 248 1.02 10.09 16.51
C ALA A 248 1.78 11.10 17.36
N GLU A 249 3.04 10.81 17.69
CA GLU A 249 3.93 11.73 18.42
C GLU A 249 4.20 12.99 17.60
N GLU A 250 4.58 12.87 16.34
CA GLU A 250 4.82 14.01 15.46
C GLU A 250 3.57 14.88 15.29
N LYS A 251 2.40 14.26 15.09
CA LYS A 251 1.12 14.97 14.98
C LYS A 251 0.80 15.72 16.27
N SER A 252 0.91 15.07 17.43
CA SER A 252 0.64 15.72 18.72
C SER A 252 1.59 16.90 18.98
N LEU A 253 2.88 16.75 18.66
CA LEU A 253 3.87 17.83 18.78
C LEU A 253 3.52 19.04 17.89
N LEU A 254 3.10 18.79 16.64
CA LEU A 254 2.68 19.86 15.72
C LEU A 254 1.42 20.57 16.22
N LEU A 255 0.43 19.83 16.71
CA LEU A 255 -0.80 20.41 17.24
C LEU A 255 -0.54 21.28 18.49
N ASN A 256 0.35 20.83 19.38
CA ASN A 256 0.78 21.63 20.54
C ASN A 256 1.49 22.92 20.07
N LYS A 257 2.42 22.82 19.10
CA LYS A 257 3.08 24.01 18.54
C LYS A 257 2.13 24.98 17.83
N ILE A 258 1.06 24.47 17.21
CA ILE A 258 0.00 25.31 16.63
C ILE A 258 -0.76 26.04 17.74
N GLN A 259 -1.08 25.36 18.84
CA GLN A 259 -1.76 25.95 19.99
C GLN A 259 -0.92 27.06 20.63
N ASP A 260 0.39 26.84 20.75
CA ASP A 260 1.33 27.74 21.43
C ASP A 260 2.05 28.71 20.47
N ILE A 261 1.60 28.84 19.22
CA ILE A 261 2.26 29.62 18.15
C ILE A 261 2.52 31.09 18.52
N ASN A 262 1.71 31.65 19.42
CA ASN A 262 1.85 33.03 19.90
C ASN A 262 2.98 33.20 20.91
N GLU A 263 3.39 32.11 21.57
CA GLU A 263 4.46 32.07 22.56
C GLU A 263 5.82 31.80 21.90
N LEU A 264 5.83 31.23 20.69
CA LEU A 264 7.04 30.95 19.94
C LEU A 264 7.80 32.22 19.53
N SER A 265 9.12 32.16 19.67
CA SER A 265 10.05 33.18 19.21
C SER A 265 10.11 33.24 17.67
N ARG A 266 10.65 34.33 17.13
CA ARG A 266 10.84 34.47 15.68
C ARG A 266 11.74 33.36 15.11
N GLN A 267 12.78 32.97 15.85
CA GLN A 267 13.71 31.94 15.42
C GLN A 267 13.03 30.57 15.32
N GLU A 268 12.24 30.19 16.33
CA GLU A 268 11.50 28.92 16.31
C GLU A 268 10.47 28.87 15.18
N VAL A 269 9.79 29.99 14.92
CA VAL A 269 8.85 30.12 13.80
C VAL A 269 9.58 29.97 12.46
N ASP A 270 10.77 30.56 12.32
CA ASP A 270 11.58 30.43 11.10
C ASP A 270 12.10 29.01 10.91
N GLU A 271 12.49 28.33 11.99
CA GLU A 271 12.86 26.91 11.97
C GLU A 271 11.70 26.03 11.51
N ILE A 272 10.48 26.28 12.02
CA ILE A 272 9.26 25.57 11.59
C ILE A 272 9.01 25.78 10.09
N ILE A 273 9.07 27.02 9.61
CA ILE A 273 8.89 27.35 8.18
C ILE A 273 9.93 26.63 7.32
N ASN A 274 11.20 26.63 7.77
CA ASN A 274 12.28 25.95 7.07
C ASN A 274 12.09 24.44 7.01
N VAL A 275 11.61 23.82 8.10
CA VAL A 275 11.33 22.38 8.16
C VAL A 275 10.13 22.01 7.29
N CYS A 276 9.10 22.86 7.18
CA CYS A 276 7.91 22.60 6.37
C CYS A 276 8.07 22.98 4.88
N LYS A 277 9.24 23.50 4.47
CA LYS A 277 9.72 23.78 3.10
C LYS A 277 8.67 24.27 2.09
N ARG A 278 8.20 25.51 2.30
CA ARG A 278 7.78 26.43 1.21
C ARG A 278 8.54 27.74 1.31
N GLN A 279 9.77 27.77 0.77
CA GLN A 279 10.61 28.97 0.76
C GLN A 279 10.08 30.07 -0.19
N GLU A 280 9.16 29.74 -1.11
CA GLU A 280 8.66 30.68 -2.11
C GLU A 280 7.71 31.75 -1.56
N CYS A 281 7.18 31.59 -0.34
CA CYS A 281 6.17 32.49 0.23
C CYS A 281 6.68 33.41 1.36
N VAL A 282 7.97 33.34 1.72
CA VAL A 282 8.49 33.98 2.93
C VAL A 282 9.57 35.01 2.61
N SER A 283 9.28 36.28 2.88
CA SER A 283 10.28 37.35 2.77
C SER A 283 11.04 37.53 4.09
N PRO A 284 12.35 37.86 4.07
CA PRO A 284 13.08 38.30 5.26
C PRO A 284 12.43 39.54 5.92
N SER A 285 11.72 40.36 5.14
CA SER A 285 11.00 41.56 5.61
C SER A 285 9.66 41.27 6.28
N ASP A 286 9.18 40.02 6.27
CA ASP A 286 7.89 39.68 6.85
C ASP A 286 7.89 39.88 8.38
N ASN A 287 6.82 40.49 8.88
CA ASN A 287 6.63 40.66 10.31
C ASN A 287 6.30 39.32 11.00
N ILE A 288 6.47 39.28 12.32
CA ILE A 288 6.27 38.06 13.12
C ILE A 288 4.84 37.51 13.02
N ARG A 289 3.81 38.37 12.87
CA ARG A 289 2.42 37.95 12.73
C ARG A 289 2.20 37.16 11.44
N LYS A 290 2.72 37.67 10.31
CA LYS A 290 2.64 37.00 9.00
C LYS A 290 3.42 35.68 9.01
N ARG A 291 4.60 35.64 9.62
CA ARG A 291 5.40 34.41 9.75
C ARG A 291 4.70 33.35 10.59
N ARG A 292 4.11 33.73 11.74
CA ARG A 292 3.30 32.83 12.57
C ARG A 292 2.12 32.24 11.78
N TYR A 293 1.43 33.06 11.00
CA TYR A 293 0.34 32.59 10.14
C TYR A 293 0.83 31.56 9.11
N ILE A 294 1.93 31.84 8.41
CA ILE A 294 2.52 30.92 7.43
C ILE A 294 2.93 29.60 8.12
N ALA A 295 3.64 29.69 9.24
CA ALA A 295 4.02 28.52 10.03
C ALA A 295 2.81 27.68 10.46
N MET A 296 1.73 28.33 10.89
CA MET A 296 0.49 27.66 11.29
C MET A 296 -0.16 26.92 10.12
N VAL A 297 -0.28 27.56 8.94
CA VAL A 297 -0.84 26.92 7.73
C VAL A 297 0.00 25.71 7.32
N GLU A 298 1.32 25.82 7.35
CA GLU A 298 2.22 24.73 6.97
C GLU A 298 2.21 23.59 8.01
N MET A 299 2.20 23.90 9.30
CA MET A 299 2.04 22.88 10.34
C MET A 299 0.69 22.17 10.21
N CYS A 300 -0.40 22.88 9.91
CA CYS A 300 -1.71 22.27 9.66
C CYS A 300 -1.67 21.34 8.44
N ARG A 301 -0.99 21.72 7.36
CA ARG A 301 -0.79 20.86 6.17
C ARG A 301 -0.06 19.57 6.54
N VAL A 302 1.05 19.68 7.27
CA VAL A 302 1.84 18.51 7.70
C VAL A 302 1.03 17.64 8.65
N ALA A 303 0.32 18.24 9.62
CA ALA A 303 -0.55 17.52 10.55
C ALA A 303 -1.69 16.78 9.81
N GLY A 304 -2.29 17.39 8.78
CA GLY A 304 -3.28 16.74 7.92
C GLY A 304 -2.72 15.56 7.15
N ASN A 305 -1.51 15.67 6.60
CA ASN A 305 -0.83 14.55 5.95
C ASN A 305 -0.52 13.42 6.95
N ARG A 306 -0.12 13.75 8.18
CA ARG A 306 0.09 12.77 9.26
C ARG A 306 -1.21 12.09 9.66
N ASP A 307 -2.32 12.82 9.72
CA ASP A 307 -3.65 12.25 9.99
C ASP A 307 -4.12 11.25 8.91
N GLN A 308 -3.88 11.59 7.64
CA GLN A 308 -4.13 10.66 6.53
C GLN A 308 -3.29 9.38 6.66
N LEU A 309 -2.01 9.51 7.00
CA LEU A 309 -1.13 8.37 7.22
C LEU A 309 -1.56 7.55 8.44
N THR A 310 -1.96 8.19 9.54
CA THR A 310 -2.54 7.53 10.72
C THR A 310 -3.74 6.67 10.35
N THR A 311 -4.68 7.23 9.57
CA THR A 311 -5.87 6.50 9.11
C THR A 311 -5.48 5.25 8.32
N LEU A 312 -4.57 5.41 7.35
CA LEU A 312 -4.11 4.31 6.50
C LEU A 312 -3.40 3.23 7.32
N LEU A 313 -2.54 3.61 8.26
CA LEU A 313 -1.81 2.68 9.11
C LEU A 313 -2.72 1.90 10.05
N LEU A 314 -3.76 2.55 10.61
CA LEU A 314 -4.77 1.87 11.43
C LEU A 314 -5.53 0.84 10.60
N GLN A 315 -6.00 1.22 9.41
CA GLN A 315 -6.68 0.30 8.49
C GLN A 315 -5.77 -0.87 8.08
N LEU A 316 -4.50 -0.61 7.79
CA LEU A 316 -3.52 -1.64 7.47
C LEU A 316 -3.30 -2.60 8.66
N ALA A 317 -3.13 -2.07 9.87
CA ALA A 317 -3.00 -2.87 11.08
C ALA A 317 -4.24 -3.76 11.29
N GLU A 318 -5.45 -3.23 11.12
CA GLU A 318 -6.69 -4.01 11.20
C GLU A 318 -6.72 -5.16 10.18
N GLN A 319 -6.33 -4.91 8.93
CA GLN A 319 -6.27 -5.94 7.91
C GLN A 319 -5.29 -7.06 8.27
N VAL A 320 -4.08 -6.70 8.73
CA VAL A 320 -3.09 -7.69 9.15
C VAL A 320 -3.57 -8.49 10.37
N LEU A 321 -4.15 -7.82 11.36
CA LEU A 321 -4.72 -8.47 12.55
C LEU A 321 -5.84 -9.45 12.17
N ASN A 322 -6.70 -9.08 11.21
CA ASN A 322 -7.78 -9.96 10.73
C ASN A 322 -7.23 -11.21 10.02
N ILE A 323 -6.19 -11.07 9.17
CA ILE A 323 -5.54 -12.22 8.53
C ILE A 323 -4.97 -13.15 9.60
N LEU A 324 -4.21 -12.61 10.56
CA LEU A 324 -3.64 -13.39 11.66
C LEU A 324 -4.74 -14.08 12.50
N LEU A 325 -5.84 -13.37 12.78
CA LEU A 325 -6.96 -13.89 13.55
C LEU A 325 -7.60 -15.11 12.87
N ILE A 326 -7.86 -15.03 11.55
CA ILE A 326 -8.42 -16.16 10.78
C ILE A 326 -7.51 -17.38 10.89
N HIS A 327 -6.21 -17.22 10.65
CA HIS A 327 -5.26 -18.33 10.76
C HIS A 327 -5.19 -18.91 12.18
N PHE A 328 -5.25 -18.06 13.21
CA PHE A 328 -5.22 -18.52 14.58
C PHE A 328 -6.49 -19.28 14.97
N GLN A 329 -7.66 -18.83 14.54
CA GLN A 329 -8.93 -19.50 14.77
C GLN A 329 -9.03 -20.84 14.03
N GLU A 330 -8.65 -20.89 12.75
CA GLU A 330 -8.67 -22.13 11.97
C GLU A 330 -7.72 -23.19 12.54
N SER A 331 -6.54 -22.78 13.01
CA SER A 331 -5.63 -23.69 13.72
C SER A 331 -6.29 -24.35 14.94
N THR A 332 -7.11 -23.61 15.69
CA THR A 332 -7.83 -24.13 16.86
C THR A 332 -9.02 -25.02 16.51
N ALA A 333 -9.59 -24.86 15.31
CA ALA A 333 -10.65 -25.72 14.81
C ALA A 333 -10.09 -27.07 14.33
N ILE A 334 -8.94 -27.05 13.65
CA ILE A 334 -8.26 -28.26 13.17
C ILE A 334 -7.79 -29.15 14.34
N THR A 335 -7.26 -28.57 15.42
CA THR A 335 -6.91 -29.35 16.62
C THR A 335 -8.10 -29.99 17.33
N LYS A 336 -9.33 -29.50 17.09
CA LYS A 336 -10.57 -30.08 17.64
C LYS A 336 -11.24 -31.08 16.69
N SER A 337 -10.93 -31.02 15.39
CA SER A 337 -11.59 -31.76 14.31
C SER A 337 -10.60 -32.72 13.65
N SER A 338 -10.29 -33.82 14.35
CA SER A 338 -9.50 -34.94 13.82
C SER A 338 -10.30 -35.81 12.82
N VAL A 339 -10.97 -35.22 11.83
CA VAL A 339 -11.56 -35.97 10.69
C VAL A 339 -11.39 -35.18 9.38
N THR A 340 -10.91 -35.93 8.40
CA THR A 340 -10.53 -35.63 7.02
C THR A 340 -11.53 -34.84 6.18
N MET A 341 -11.03 -33.83 5.46
CA MET A 341 -11.57 -33.42 4.15
C MET A 341 -10.48 -32.72 3.34
N GLU A 342 -9.92 -33.42 2.34
CA GLU A 342 -8.98 -32.86 1.36
C GLU A 342 -9.74 -31.90 0.44
N MET A 343 -9.66 -30.61 0.74
CA MET A 343 -9.86 -29.55 -0.23
C MET A 343 -8.46 -29.07 -0.62
N VAL A 344 -8.15 -29.01 -1.92
CA VAL A 344 -6.85 -28.55 -2.43
C VAL A 344 -6.72 -27.05 -2.14
N VAL A 345 -6.23 -26.75 -0.94
CA VAL A 345 -5.86 -25.39 -0.50
C VAL A 345 -4.42 -25.15 -0.92
N LEU A 346 -4.17 -24.02 -1.56
CA LEU A 346 -2.81 -23.56 -1.86
C LEU A 346 -2.05 -23.39 -0.53
N GLY A 347 -1.05 -24.25 -0.26
CA GLY A 347 -0.22 -24.21 0.97
C GLY A 347 -0.45 -25.33 1.99
N SER A 348 -0.56 -26.59 1.57
CA SER A 348 -0.95 -27.74 2.41
C SER A 348 0.11 -28.33 3.36
N LYS A 349 1.08 -27.56 3.87
CA LYS A 349 2.05 -28.06 4.88
C LYS A 349 1.58 -27.64 6.27
N THR A 350 1.46 -28.61 7.19
CA THR A 350 1.12 -28.35 8.59
C THR A 350 2.31 -27.74 9.32
N ASP A 351 2.16 -26.52 9.84
CA ASP A 351 3.20 -25.83 10.60
C ASP A 351 3.57 -26.59 11.89
N SER A 352 4.85 -26.58 12.27
CA SER A 352 5.27 -27.19 13.52
C SER A 352 4.80 -26.36 14.73
N ARG A 353 4.61 -27.02 15.88
CA ARG A 353 4.24 -26.33 17.13
C ARG A 353 5.29 -25.30 17.57
N GLU A 354 6.56 -25.56 17.24
CA GLU A 354 7.70 -24.70 17.54
C GLU A 354 7.70 -23.42 16.70
N ASP A 355 7.32 -23.51 15.42
CA ASP A 355 7.20 -22.33 14.55
C ASP A 355 6.09 -21.40 15.05
N ILE A 356 4.95 -21.97 15.46
CA ILE A 356 3.81 -21.22 15.99
C ILE A 356 4.18 -20.54 17.30
N SER A 357 4.89 -21.20 18.22
CA SER A 357 5.30 -20.59 19.49
C SER A 357 6.32 -19.46 19.27
N PHE A 358 7.25 -19.63 18.33
CA PHE A 358 8.18 -18.58 17.92
C PHE A 358 7.47 -17.37 17.34
N LEU A 359 6.51 -17.58 16.43
CA LEU A 359 5.67 -16.51 15.87
C LEU A 359 4.89 -15.77 16.98
N CYS A 360 4.31 -16.51 17.91
CA CYS A 360 3.56 -15.95 19.04
C CYS A 360 4.46 -15.12 19.97
N GLY A 361 5.69 -15.58 20.22
CA GLY A 361 6.68 -14.85 21.01
C GLY A 361 7.07 -13.50 20.38
N LYS A 362 7.13 -13.41 19.05
CA LYS A 362 7.33 -12.14 18.33
C LYS A 362 6.08 -11.25 18.30
N LEU A 363 4.91 -11.85 18.15
CA LEU A 363 3.63 -11.13 18.00
C LEU A 363 3.16 -10.48 19.31
N LEU A 364 3.33 -11.17 20.46
CA LEU A 364 2.83 -10.70 21.76
C LEU A 364 3.31 -9.27 22.13
N PRO A 365 4.62 -8.94 22.11
CA PRO A 365 5.07 -7.59 22.45
C PRO A 365 4.55 -6.51 21.47
N ILE A 366 4.30 -6.87 20.21
CA ILE A 366 3.71 -5.95 19.22
C ILE A 366 2.27 -5.63 19.61
N LEU A 367 1.48 -6.65 19.98
CA LEU A 367 0.09 -6.48 20.40
C LEU A 367 -0.03 -5.66 21.69
N GLU A 368 0.85 -5.90 22.66
CA GLU A 368 0.89 -5.13 23.91
C GLU A 368 1.12 -3.65 23.65
N ARG A 369 2.04 -3.30 22.74
CA ARG A 369 2.28 -1.91 22.37
C ARG A 369 1.14 -1.29 21.58
N LEU A 370 0.50 -2.04 20.67
CA LEU A 370 -0.68 -1.57 19.93
C LEU A 370 -1.88 -1.30 20.84
N GLU A 371 -2.03 -2.06 21.93
CA GLU A 371 -3.08 -1.85 22.93
C GLU A 371 -2.93 -0.52 23.68
N LEU A 372 -1.70 -0.03 23.84
CA LEU A 372 -1.38 1.23 24.51
C LEU A 372 -1.64 2.49 23.67
N LEU A 373 -2.08 2.34 22.41
CA LEU A 373 -2.40 3.49 21.56
C LEU A 373 -3.59 4.28 22.14
N GLY A 374 -3.38 5.57 22.36
CA GLY A 374 -4.38 6.50 22.91
C GLY A 374 -5.25 7.15 21.84
N GLU A 375 -6.57 7.19 22.05
CA GLU A 375 -7.51 7.83 21.11
C GLU A 375 -7.26 9.34 20.97
N ASP A 376 -6.77 9.96 22.04
CA ASP A 376 -6.38 11.38 22.12
C ASP A 376 -5.27 11.73 21.13
N LYS A 377 -4.22 10.90 21.06
CA LYS A 377 -3.10 11.12 20.12
C LYS A 377 -3.44 10.72 18.70
N MET A 378 -4.26 9.69 18.54
CA MET A 378 -4.63 9.18 17.22
C MET A 378 -5.70 10.04 16.54
N GLY A 379 -6.59 10.66 17.32
CA GLY A 379 -7.73 11.42 16.81
C GLY A 379 -8.82 10.56 16.17
N GLN A 380 -8.84 9.25 16.46
CA GLN A 380 -9.78 8.27 15.92
C GLN A 380 -10.30 7.34 17.02
N GLY A 381 -11.52 6.84 16.86
CA GLY A 381 -12.09 5.85 17.78
C GLY A 381 -11.43 4.49 17.58
N LEU A 382 -10.81 3.95 18.64
CA LEU A 382 -10.02 2.71 18.58
C LEU A 382 -10.78 1.51 19.13
N LYS A 383 -12.09 1.61 19.37
CA LYS A 383 -12.89 0.54 20.00
C LYS A 383 -12.84 -0.79 19.25
N VAL A 384 -13.03 -0.77 17.92
CA VAL A 384 -12.99 -1.99 17.09
C VAL A 384 -11.58 -2.52 17.00
N PHE A 385 -10.62 -1.63 16.73
CA PHE A 385 -9.19 -1.93 16.72
C PHE A 385 -8.72 -2.64 18.00
N ARG A 386 -9.00 -2.06 19.17
CA ARG A 386 -8.65 -2.63 20.48
C ARG A 386 -9.28 -3.99 20.69
N ARG A 387 -10.55 -4.19 20.29
CA ARG A 387 -11.19 -5.52 20.37
C ARG A 387 -10.45 -6.56 19.54
N LEU A 388 -9.98 -6.22 18.34
CA LEU A 388 -9.18 -7.12 17.50
C LEU A 388 -7.83 -7.44 18.16
N VAL A 389 -7.13 -6.42 18.66
CA VAL A 389 -5.85 -6.58 19.37
C VAL A 389 -6.00 -7.49 20.59
N THR A 390 -6.99 -7.23 21.45
CA THR A 390 -7.25 -8.05 22.65
C THR A 390 -7.60 -9.49 22.28
N SER A 391 -8.48 -9.68 21.28
CA SER A 391 -8.89 -11.02 20.83
C SER A 391 -7.71 -11.85 20.32
N LEU A 392 -6.83 -11.22 19.52
CA LEU A 392 -5.65 -11.89 19.01
C LEU A 392 -4.63 -12.15 20.13
N LYS A 393 -4.43 -11.19 21.05
CA LYS A 393 -3.55 -11.33 22.22
C LYS A 393 -3.95 -12.51 23.10
N GLU A 394 -5.25 -12.66 23.40
CA GLU A 394 -5.76 -13.82 24.14
C GLU A 394 -5.46 -15.15 23.44
N LEU A 395 -5.65 -15.22 22.12
CA LEU A 395 -5.34 -16.42 21.33
C LEU A 395 -3.84 -16.71 21.28
N THR A 396 -3.00 -15.68 21.18
CA THR A 396 -1.54 -15.79 21.22
C THR A 396 -1.08 -16.35 22.56
N ILE A 397 -1.61 -15.85 23.69
CA ILE A 397 -1.29 -16.36 25.03
C ILE A 397 -1.73 -17.83 25.17
N ARG A 398 -2.93 -18.18 24.70
CA ARG A 398 -3.41 -19.57 24.73
C ARG A 398 -2.53 -20.53 23.92
N LYS A 399 -1.95 -20.08 22.81
CA LYS A 399 -1.05 -20.90 21.99
C LYS A 399 0.38 -20.99 22.53
N LEU A 400 0.78 -20.05 23.39
CA LEU A 400 2.06 -20.08 24.13
C LEU A 400 1.98 -20.95 25.38
N ALA A 401 0.77 -21.21 25.90
CA ALA A 401 0.58 -22.10 27.04
C ALA A 401 0.95 -23.56 26.68
N PRO A 402 1.61 -24.29 27.60
CA PRO A 402 2.11 -25.65 27.36
C PRO A 402 1.02 -26.70 27.15
#